data_AF-A0A392RE63-F1
#
_entry.id   AF-A0A392RE63-F1
#
_cell.length_a   1.000
_cell.length_b   1.000
_cell.length_c   1.000
_cell.angle_alpha   90.00
_cell.angle_beta   90.00
_cell.angle_gamma   90.00
#
_symmetry.space_group_name_H-M   'P 1'
#
loop_
_entity.id
_entity.type
_entity.pdbx_description
1 polymer ?
#
loop_
_entity_poly.entity_id
_entity_poly.type
_entity_poly.pdbx_seq_one_letter_code
_entity_poly.pdbx_strand_id
1 'polypeptide(L)' 'ISLHTTQTQGYIPIAAKGHKESVYALAMNEGGTILASGGTEKVVRLWDTRSGSKKLKLKGHTDNIRALLLDSTGRFIE' A
#
# COMPACT_ATOMS: atom_id res chain seq x y z
N ILE A 1 -20.70 0.12 28.07
CA ILE A 1 -19.59 0.49 27.15
C ILE A 1 -20.11 0.21 25.74
N SER A 2 -20.61 1.21 25.04
CA SER A 2 -21.11 1.01 23.66
C SER A 2 -19.91 0.95 22.72
N LEU A 3 -19.70 -0.20 22.09
CA LEU A 3 -18.75 -0.32 20.99
C LEU A 3 -19.35 0.39 19.78
N HIS A 4 -18.74 1.50 19.37
CA HIS A 4 -19.05 2.13 18.09
C HIS A 4 -18.47 1.25 16.98
N THR A 5 -19.23 0.27 16.52
CA THR A 5 -18.93 -0.42 15.26
C THR A 5 -19.38 0.51 14.13
N THR A 6 -18.44 1.23 13.52
CA THR A 6 -18.70 1.93 12.26
C THR A 6 -18.94 0.87 11.19
N GLN A 7 -20.22 0.58 10.92
CA GLN A 7 -20.62 -0.30 9.84
C GLN A 7 -20.25 0.38 8.52
N THR A 8 -19.20 -0.10 7.84
CA THR A 8 -18.91 0.30 6.46
C THR A 8 -19.94 -0.35 5.55
N GLN A 9 -21.14 0.22 5.51
CA GLN A 9 -22.22 -0.21 4.62
C GLN A 9 -21.76 0.02 3.15
N GLY A 10 -21.54 -1.06 2.41
CA GLY A 10 -21.34 -1.01 0.94
C GLY A 10 -19.89 -0.90 0.44
N TYR A 11 -18.87 -1.01 1.30
CA TYR A 11 -17.48 -1.05 0.82
C TYR A 11 -17.11 -2.46 0.36
N ILE A 12 -16.98 -2.68 -0.96
CA ILE A 12 -16.36 -3.89 -1.51
C ILE A 12 -14.83 -3.72 -1.49
N PRO A 13 -14.07 -4.51 -0.69
CA PRO A 13 -12.62 -4.39 -0.68
C PRO A 13 -12.07 -4.79 -2.05
N ILE A 14 -11.43 -3.84 -2.75
CA ILE A 14 -10.75 -4.16 -4.00
C ILE A 14 -9.38 -4.77 -3.65
N ALA A 15 -9.20 -6.05 -4.02
CA ALA A 15 -7.93 -6.73 -3.78
C ALA A 15 -6.86 -6.27 -4.79
N ALA A 16 -5.80 -5.64 -4.29
CA ALA A 16 -4.62 -5.26 -5.06
C ALA A 16 -3.80 -6.50 -5.45
N LYS A 17 -3.99 -7.02 -6.68
CA LYS A 17 -3.31 -8.21 -7.19
C LYS A 17 -2.04 -7.86 -7.97
N GLY A 18 -0.89 -8.42 -7.58
CA GLY A 18 0.31 -8.31 -8.40
C GLY A 18 1.66 -8.54 -7.74
N HIS A 19 1.75 -8.55 -6.41
CA HIS A 19 2.89 -9.17 -5.72
C HIS A 19 2.81 -10.69 -5.90
N LYS A 20 3.92 -11.33 -6.25
CA LYS A 20 4.04 -12.80 -6.35
C LYS A 20 4.64 -13.41 -5.09
N GLU A 21 5.22 -12.59 -4.21
CA GLU A 21 5.78 -13.00 -2.91
C GLU A 21 5.13 -12.22 -1.75
N SER A 22 5.53 -12.57 -0.53
CA SER A 22 5.05 -11.93 0.70
C SER A 22 5.23 -10.41 0.69
N VAL A 23 4.21 -9.71 1.16
CA VAL A 23 4.21 -8.27 1.42
C VAL A 23 4.45 -8.04 2.90
N TYR A 24 5.38 -7.17 3.25
CA TYR A 24 5.71 -6.86 4.65
C TYR A 24 5.50 -5.39 5.00
N ALA A 25 5.45 -4.51 4.00
CA ALA A 25 5.38 -3.07 4.20
C ALA A 25 4.22 -2.45 3.42
N LEU A 26 3.54 -1.49 4.04
CA LEU A 26 2.48 -0.66 3.47
C LEU A 26 2.67 0.80 3.89
N ALA A 27 2.42 1.74 2.96
CA ALA A 27 2.38 3.17 3.26
C ALA A 27 1.29 3.83 2.40
N MET A 28 0.56 4.81 2.93
CA MET A 28 -0.56 5.47 2.25
C MET A 28 -0.45 6.98 2.35
N ASN A 29 -0.60 7.69 1.23
CA ASN A 29 -0.54 9.16 1.23
C ASN A 29 -1.66 9.77 2.09
N GLU A 30 -1.49 11.03 2.50
CA GLU A 30 -2.47 11.72 3.36
C GLU A 30 -3.90 11.72 2.80
N GLY A 31 -4.04 11.81 1.47
CA GLY A 31 -5.33 11.77 0.78
C GLY A 31 -5.91 10.36 0.59
N GLY A 32 -5.22 9.31 1.00
CA GLY A 32 -5.67 7.92 0.87
C GLY A 32 -5.86 7.41 -0.56
N THR A 33 -5.40 8.14 -1.58
CA THR A 33 -5.58 7.83 -3.01
C THR A 33 -4.49 6.94 -3.58
N ILE A 34 -3.33 6.89 -2.92
CA ILE A 34 -2.19 6.08 -3.31
C ILE A 34 -1.73 5.23 -2.13
N LEU A 35 -1.67 3.92 -2.38
CA LEU A 35 -1.04 2.95 -1.50
C LEU A 35 0.29 2.51 -2.11
N ALA A 36 1.35 2.45 -1.32
CA ALA A 36 2.55 1.69 -1.64
C ALA A 36 2.59 0.37 -0.88
N SER A 37 3.16 -0.64 -1.50
CA SER A 37 3.44 -1.92 -0.84
C SER A 37 4.75 -2.53 -1.29
N GLY A 38 5.47 -3.14 -0.34
CA GLY A 38 6.78 -3.76 -0.56
C GLY A 38 6.95 -5.05 0.24
N GLY A 39 7.89 -5.90 -0.18
CA GLY A 39 8.14 -7.18 0.48
C GLY A 39 9.31 -7.96 -0.13
N THR A 40 9.24 -9.29 -0.09
CA THR A 40 10.31 -10.20 -0.54
C THR A 40 10.63 -10.09 -2.03
N GLU A 41 9.70 -9.58 -2.83
CA GLU A 41 9.97 -9.32 -4.25
C GLU A 41 10.94 -8.17 -4.49
N LYS A 42 11.35 -7.43 -3.44
CA LYS A 42 12.31 -6.32 -3.52
C LYS A 42 11.88 -5.22 -4.47
N VAL A 43 10.56 -5.03 -4.58
CA VAL A 43 9.93 -4.01 -5.40
C VAL A 43 8.85 -3.31 -4.62
N VAL A 44 8.79 -1.99 -4.78
CA VAL A 44 7.67 -1.20 -4.29
C VAL A 44 6.64 -1.10 -5.41
N ARG A 45 5.38 -1.42 -5.11
CA ARG A 45 4.26 -1.21 -6.02
C ARG A 45 3.38 -0.08 -5.51
N LEU A 46 2.97 0.80 -6.42
CA LEU A 46 1.99 1.85 -6.15
C LEU A 46 0.64 1.46 -6.73
N TRP A 47 -0.42 1.72 -5.97
CA TRP A 47 -1.79 1.38 -6.30
C TRP A 47 -2.68 2.61 -6.21
N ASP A 48 -3.63 2.74 -7.13
CA ASP A 48 -4.77 3.61 -6.93
C ASP A 48 -5.77 2.90 -6.01
N THR A 49 -6.07 3.49 -4.85
CA THR A 49 -6.92 2.85 -3.84
C THR A 49 -8.40 2.80 -4.23
N ARG A 50 -8.84 3.73 -5.08
CA ARG A 50 -10.23 3.83 -5.53
C ARG A 50 -10.56 2.79 -6.59
N SER A 51 -9.63 2.52 -7.51
CA SER A 51 -9.82 1.51 -8.56
C SER A 51 -9.13 0.17 -8.27
N GLY A 52 -8.25 0.10 -7.27
CA GLY A 52 -7.36 -1.04 -7.01
C GLY A 52 -6.32 -1.28 -8.10
N SER A 53 -6.15 -0.34 -9.03
CA SER A 53 -5.27 -0.51 -10.20
C SER A 53 -3.80 -0.27 -9.85
N LYS A 54 -2.92 -1.05 -10.47
CA LYS A 54 -1.47 -0.84 -10.39
C LYS A 54 -1.07 0.42 -11.14
N LYS A 55 -0.43 1.37 -10.47
CA LYS A 55 0.14 2.59 -11.06
C LYS A 55 1.59 2.42 -11.46
N LEU A 56 2.42 1.89 -10.56
CA LEU A 56 3.86 1.85 -10.78
C LEU A 56 4.51 0.65 -10.08
N LYS A 57 5.63 0.20 -10.64
CA LYS A 57 6.53 -0.79 -10.06
C LYS A 57 7.93 -0.19 -10.00
N LEU A 58 8.39 0.11 -8.79
CA LEU A 58 9.74 0.60 -8.51
C LEU A 58 10.65 -0.58 -8.22
N LYS A 59 11.81 -0.60 -8.88
CA LYS A 59 12.87 -1.60 -8.72
C LYS A 59 14.14 -0.89 -8.26
N GLY A 60 15.00 -1.60 -7.53
CA GLY A 60 16.29 -1.05 -7.08
C GLY A 60 16.78 -1.65 -5.78
N HIS A 61 15.85 -2.04 -4.89
CA HIS A 61 16.20 -2.73 -3.65
C HIS A 61 16.94 -4.04 -3.93
N THR A 62 18.06 -4.22 -3.25
CA THR A 62 18.87 -5.44 -3.30
C THR A 62 18.46 -6.47 -2.25
N ASP A 63 17.64 -6.06 -1.28
CA ASP A 63 17.11 -6.90 -0.22
C ASP A 63 15.60 -6.68 0.03
N ASN A 64 15.03 -7.45 0.95
CA ASN A 64 13.62 -7.43 1.31
C ASN A 64 13.20 -6.06 1.87
N ILE A 65 12.08 -5.56 1.36
CA ILE A 65 11.47 -4.33 1.89
C ILE A 65 10.66 -4.71 3.12
N ARG A 66 11.10 -4.25 4.30
CA ARG A 66 10.45 -4.56 5.58
C ARG A 66 9.58 -3.44 6.11
N ALA A 67 9.85 -2.21 5.71
CA ALA A 67 9.10 -1.02 6.07
C ALA A 67 9.02 -0.07 4.88
N LEU A 68 7.99 0.77 4.89
CA LEU A 68 7.81 1.90 3.98
C LEU A 68 7.22 3.02 4.80
N LEU A 69 7.71 4.24 4.59
CA LEU A 69 7.17 5.43 5.22
C LEU A 69 6.90 6.48 4.15
N LEU A 70 6.11 7.48 4.51
CA LEU A 70 5.96 8.69 3.72
C LEU A 70 6.60 9.85 4.46
N ASP A 71 7.31 10.70 3.73
CA ASP A 71 7.70 11.99 4.27
C ASP A 71 6.48 12.93 4.38
N SER A 72 6.66 14.08 5.04
CA SER A 72 5.60 15.10 5.19
C SER A 72 5.15 15.73 3.88
N THR A 73 5.81 15.43 2.76
CA THR A 73 5.41 15.86 1.41
C THR A 73 4.64 14.78 0.66
N GLY A 74 4.44 13.60 1.28
CA GLY A 74 3.76 12.46 0.69
C GLY A 74 4.62 11.66 -0.29
N ARG A 75 5.95 11.72 -0.18
CA ARG A 75 6.87 10.88 -0.97
C ARG A 75 7.26 9.62 -0.20
N PHE A 76 7.33 8.49 -0.90
CA PHE A 76 7.77 7.24 -0.30
C PHE A 76 9.25 7.32 0.04
N ILE A 77 9.56 7.03 1.31
CA ILE A 77 10.91 6.81 1.81
C ILE A 77 11.02 5.35 2.26
N GLU A 78 12.18 4.78 1.99
CA GLU A 78 12.50 3.36 2.12
C GLU A 78 13.39 3.08 3.33
#